data_AF-A0A5M8SY29-F1
#
_entry.id   AF-A0A5M8SY29-F1
#
_cell.length_a   1.000
_cell.length_b   1.000
_cell.length_c   1.000
_cell.angle_alpha   90.00
_cell.angle_beta   90.00
_cell.angle_gamma   90.00
#
_symmetry.space_group_name_H-M   'P 1'
#
loop_
_entity.id
_entity.type
_entity.pdbx_description
1 polymer ?
#
loop_
_entity_poly.entity_id
_entity_poly.type
_entity_poly.pdbx_seq_one_letter_code
_entity_poly.pdbx_strand_id
1 'polypeptide(L)'
;MHPRLISNPSLAAMLTVASAALIFAPPRSLAQAAPNSPNGLPDIVGLYPGMPVGDAYNLLKAYFPTRGGKVDVHQETIHGLNGDKPLATKLHIPSSGQQDTYDDLIDVLITLPPNKQAVCAVNRIISFEPGKAPSAAALTASLRQKYGPEIHEPYETRANPPTLRWIFDRQGKRVPDDFARKCHQLSGGAGADSALSIFLYNPSAIQFGNVTSAPGNDPCKTFVYVEADVPSDMSGIANSLGIYIWDLGLGLNAAMRTEAVIRGVANAEAQQAQQQQRKIDKKAVPAF
;
A
#
# COMPACT_ATOMS: atom_id res chain seq x y z
N MET A 1 -23.20 -28.31 92.44
CA MET A 1 -21.90 -28.20 91.75
C MET A 1 -22.14 -28.28 90.25
N HIS A 2 -22.05 -27.13 89.56
CA HIS A 2 -22.00 -27.05 88.10
C HIS A 2 -20.54 -27.02 87.63
N PRO A 3 -20.22 -27.64 86.49
CA PRO A 3 -19.65 -26.86 85.39
C PRO A 3 -20.21 -27.30 84.01
N ARG A 4 -20.72 -26.35 83.23
CA ARG A 4 -20.09 -25.61 82.11
C ARG A 4 -20.14 -26.33 80.76
N LEU A 5 -21.13 -25.89 79.97
CA LEU A 5 -21.14 -25.90 78.51
C LEU A 5 -19.92 -25.11 77.97
N ILE A 6 -19.20 -25.70 77.02
CA ILE A 6 -18.27 -24.97 76.14
C ILE A 6 -18.71 -25.23 74.70
N SER A 7 -19.14 -24.14 74.08
CA SER A 7 -19.40 -23.94 72.66
C SER A 7 -18.10 -23.99 71.86
N ASN A 8 -18.06 -24.75 70.77
CA ASN A 8 -17.06 -24.62 69.71
C ASN A 8 -17.71 -24.00 68.46
N PRO A 9 -17.25 -22.83 67.97
CA PRO A 9 -17.64 -22.34 66.66
C PRO A 9 -16.84 -23.06 65.57
N SER A 10 -17.55 -23.66 64.61
CA SER A 10 -16.96 -24.18 63.37
C SER A 10 -16.39 -23.03 62.55
N LEU A 11 -15.06 -22.96 62.46
CA LEU A 11 -14.35 -22.16 61.47
C LEU A 11 -14.46 -22.85 60.10
N ALA A 12 -15.32 -22.34 59.23
CA ALA A 12 -15.33 -22.71 57.82
C ALA A 12 -14.13 -22.03 57.13
N ALA A 13 -13.07 -22.80 56.88
CA ALA A 13 -11.96 -22.36 56.04
C ALA A 13 -12.40 -22.45 54.56
N MET A 14 -12.75 -21.31 53.96
CA MET A 14 -12.86 -21.18 52.51
C MET A 14 -11.47 -21.31 51.90
N LEU A 15 -11.24 -22.42 51.20
CA LEU A 15 -10.07 -22.63 50.37
C LEU A 15 -10.27 -21.87 49.05
N THR A 16 -9.75 -20.63 48.97
CA THR A 16 -9.72 -19.86 47.73
C THR A 16 -8.59 -20.40 46.86
N VAL A 17 -8.92 -21.27 45.90
CA VAL A 17 -7.97 -21.67 44.85
C VAL A 17 -7.79 -20.48 43.93
N ALA A 18 -6.68 -19.77 44.10
CA ALA A 18 -6.23 -18.74 43.16
C ALA A 18 -5.81 -19.44 41.86
N SER A 19 -6.74 -19.54 40.91
CA SER A 19 -6.41 -19.86 39.52
C SER A 19 -5.52 -18.74 38.97
N ALA A 20 -4.22 -19.00 38.90
CA ALA A 20 -3.30 -18.21 38.10
C ALA A 20 -3.69 -18.37 36.64
N ALA A 21 -4.59 -17.51 36.15
CA ALA A 21 -4.80 -17.33 34.74
C ALA A 21 -3.49 -16.78 34.15
N LEU A 22 -2.73 -17.64 33.46
CA LEU A 22 -1.74 -17.20 32.51
C LEU A 22 -2.48 -16.34 31.48
N ILE A 23 -2.38 -15.02 31.64
CA ILE A 23 -2.82 -14.05 30.64
C ILE A 23 -1.87 -14.24 29.46
N PHE A 24 -2.20 -15.17 28.57
CA PHE A 24 -1.79 -15.08 27.18
C PHE A 24 -2.38 -13.77 26.68
N ALA A 25 -1.59 -12.72 26.67
CA ALA A 25 -1.94 -11.51 25.95
C ALA A 25 -2.22 -11.95 24.50
N PRO A 26 -3.43 -11.69 23.96
CA PRO A 26 -3.72 -12.07 22.59
C PRO A 26 -2.65 -11.45 21.68
N PRO A 27 -2.19 -12.16 20.63
CA PRO A 27 -1.33 -11.56 19.62
C PRO A 27 -1.98 -10.25 19.19
N ARG A 28 -1.19 -9.16 19.16
CA ARG A 28 -1.66 -7.81 18.85
C ARG A 28 -2.64 -7.89 17.68
N SER A 29 -3.91 -7.68 18.01
CA SER A 29 -5.00 -7.87 17.06
C SER A 29 -4.75 -6.98 15.86
N LEU A 30 -4.83 -7.55 14.65
CA LEU A 30 -4.90 -6.80 13.40
C LEU A 30 -6.13 -5.86 13.36
N ALA A 31 -7.05 -5.98 14.35
CA ALA A 31 -8.25 -5.18 14.49
C ALA A 31 -8.06 -3.92 15.34
N GLN A 32 -6.92 -3.23 15.26
CA GLN A 32 -6.91 -1.83 15.67
C GLN A 32 -7.64 -1.05 14.57
N ALA A 33 -8.87 -0.62 14.87
CA ALA A 33 -9.66 0.18 13.94
C ALA A 33 -8.81 1.34 13.45
N ALA A 34 -8.53 1.36 12.15
CA ALA A 34 -7.72 2.39 11.55
C ALA A 34 -8.38 3.75 11.79
N PRO A 35 -7.61 4.85 11.89
CA PRO A 35 -8.20 6.17 11.77
C PRO A 35 -9.05 6.19 10.51
N ASN A 36 -10.34 6.47 10.65
CA ASN A 36 -11.27 6.56 9.52
C ASN A 36 -10.64 7.51 8.51
N SER A 37 -10.25 6.99 7.35
CA SER A 37 -9.74 7.84 6.28
C SER A 37 -10.76 8.95 6.01
N PRO A 38 -10.32 10.16 5.66
CA PRO A 38 -11.21 11.19 5.18
C PRO A 38 -12.03 10.61 4.02
N ASN A 39 -13.35 10.61 4.18
CA ASN A 39 -14.32 10.09 3.22
C ASN A 39 -14.46 8.56 3.15
N GLY A 40 -13.95 7.79 4.11
CA GLY A 40 -14.22 6.35 4.19
C GLY A 40 -13.53 5.48 3.13
N LEU A 41 -12.50 6.01 2.47
CA LEU A 41 -11.60 5.23 1.63
C LEU A 41 -10.95 4.06 2.39
N PRO A 42 -10.67 2.93 1.73
CA PRO A 42 -9.94 1.84 2.37
C PRO A 42 -8.52 2.28 2.73
N ASP A 43 -7.98 1.69 3.80
CA ASP A 43 -6.64 1.98 4.31
C ASP A 43 -5.83 0.69 4.56
N ILE A 44 -4.50 0.80 4.58
CA ILE A 44 -3.61 -0.20 5.18
C ILE A 44 -2.91 0.47 6.36
N VAL A 45 -3.13 -0.05 7.57
CA VAL A 45 -2.58 0.51 8.83
C VAL A 45 -2.85 2.02 9.01
N GLY A 46 -3.96 2.52 8.48
CA GLY A 46 -4.33 3.94 8.48
C GLY A 46 -3.78 4.75 7.32
N LEU A 47 -2.91 4.19 6.46
CA LEU A 47 -2.45 4.83 5.23
C LEU A 47 -3.51 4.65 4.13
N TYR A 48 -3.84 5.72 3.42
CA TYR A 48 -4.83 5.70 2.33
C TYR A 48 -4.41 6.63 1.19
N PRO A 49 -4.89 6.40 -0.05
CA PRO A 49 -4.62 7.30 -1.18
C PRO A 49 -5.16 8.71 -0.97
N GLY A 50 -4.39 9.71 -1.36
CA GLY A 50 -4.66 11.13 -1.14
C GLY A 50 -4.11 11.69 0.17
N MET A 51 -3.61 10.84 1.08
CA MET A 51 -2.96 11.28 2.31
C MET A 51 -1.74 12.18 2.01
N PRO A 52 -1.55 13.32 2.70
CA PRO A 52 -0.33 14.10 2.60
C PRO A 52 0.92 13.30 3.00
N VAL A 53 2.03 13.50 2.28
CA VAL A 53 3.27 12.73 2.50
C VAL A 53 3.81 12.85 3.93
N GLY A 54 3.73 14.06 4.52
CA GLY A 54 4.18 14.30 5.90
C GLY A 54 3.37 13.51 6.93
N ASP A 55 2.05 13.39 6.71
CA ASP A 55 1.16 12.62 7.58
C ASP A 55 1.45 11.13 7.45
N ALA A 56 1.66 10.64 6.22
CA ALA A 56 2.05 9.26 5.96
C ALA A 56 3.37 8.89 6.64
N TYR A 57 4.39 9.76 6.53
CA TYR A 57 5.68 9.57 7.20
C TYR A 57 5.52 9.48 8.72
N ASN A 58 4.77 10.40 9.32
CA ASN A 58 4.52 10.40 10.76
C ASN A 58 3.76 9.16 11.22
N LEU A 59 2.79 8.70 10.44
CA LEU A 59 2.05 7.48 10.72
C LEU A 59 2.97 6.26 10.69
N LEU A 60 3.80 6.13 9.65
CA LEU A 60 4.75 5.02 9.55
C LEU A 60 5.76 5.02 10.69
N LYS A 61 6.29 6.20 11.05
CA LYS A 61 7.20 6.36 12.18
C LYS A 61 6.55 5.92 13.51
N ALA A 62 5.27 6.21 13.69
CA ALA A 62 4.50 5.79 14.87
C ALA A 62 4.12 4.31 14.85
N TYR A 63 3.96 3.71 13.66
CA TYR A 63 3.61 2.30 13.49
C TYR A 63 4.78 1.37 13.84
N PHE A 64 6.04 1.78 13.61
CA PHE A 64 7.25 0.98 13.86
C PHE A 64 8.19 1.52 14.98
N PRO A 65 7.72 1.75 16.21
CA PRO A 65 8.59 2.26 17.28
C PRO A 65 9.67 1.23 17.67
N THR A 66 9.38 -0.07 17.52
CA THR A 66 10.26 -1.18 17.92
C THR A 66 11.46 -1.39 17.00
N ARG A 67 11.41 -0.91 15.75
CA ARG A 67 12.55 -0.88 14.81
C ARG A 67 13.24 0.51 14.80
N GLY A 68 13.07 1.27 15.88
CA GLY A 68 13.64 2.61 16.05
C GLY A 68 12.91 3.71 15.25
N GLY A 69 11.70 3.43 14.74
CA GLY A 69 10.92 4.40 13.96
C GLY A 69 11.59 4.82 12.65
N LYS A 70 12.50 3.99 12.11
CA LYS A 70 13.18 4.29 10.86
C LYS A 70 12.20 4.11 9.70
N VAL A 71 11.96 5.21 9.00
CA VAL A 71 11.23 5.26 7.74
C VAL A 71 12.22 5.81 6.71
N ASP A 72 12.55 4.98 5.73
CA ASP A 72 13.42 5.38 4.63
C ASP A 72 12.61 6.22 3.65
N VAL A 73 13.19 7.34 3.22
CA VAL A 73 12.60 8.21 2.20
C VAL A 73 13.42 8.02 0.94
N HIS A 74 12.88 7.28 -0.03
CA HIS A 74 13.52 7.14 -1.33
C HIS A 74 13.38 8.46 -2.08
N GLN A 75 14.51 8.97 -2.58
CA GLN A 75 14.59 10.24 -3.29
C GLN A 75 15.24 10.05 -4.65
N GLU A 76 14.69 10.69 -5.66
CA GLU A 76 15.21 10.66 -7.03
C GLU A 76 15.36 12.08 -7.58
N THR A 77 16.45 12.32 -8.29
CA THR A 77 16.61 13.51 -9.12
C THR A 77 16.11 13.20 -10.52
N ILE A 78 15.06 13.89 -10.95
CA ILE A 78 14.46 13.71 -12.27
C ILE A 78 14.68 14.98 -13.06
N HIS A 79 15.41 14.87 -14.18
CA HIS A 79 15.76 15.99 -15.04
C HIS A 79 14.52 16.77 -15.50
N GLY A 80 14.54 18.09 -15.34
CA GLY A 80 13.44 18.97 -15.73
C GLY A 80 12.30 19.06 -14.72
N LEU A 81 12.40 18.38 -13.58
CA LEU A 81 11.46 18.51 -12.46
C LEU A 81 12.12 19.15 -11.25
N ASN A 82 11.37 20.00 -10.54
CA ASN A 82 11.80 20.61 -9.27
C ASN A 82 13.18 21.31 -9.31
N GLY A 83 13.59 21.80 -10.49
CA GLY A 83 14.93 22.35 -10.70
C GLY A 83 16.05 21.36 -10.40
N ASP A 84 15.86 20.10 -10.77
CA ASP A 84 16.80 18.98 -10.62
C ASP A 84 17.22 18.70 -9.17
N LYS A 85 16.37 19.10 -8.22
CA LYS A 85 16.53 18.76 -6.80
C LYS A 85 15.88 17.40 -6.52
N PRO A 86 16.47 16.58 -5.63
CA PRO A 86 15.88 15.32 -5.22
C PRO A 86 14.43 15.47 -4.75
N LEU A 87 13.57 14.57 -5.21
CA LEU A 87 12.15 14.48 -4.87
C LEU A 87 11.88 13.17 -4.14
N ALA A 88 11.10 13.21 -3.07
CA ALA A 88 10.60 11.99 -2.44
C ALA A 88 9.66 11.26 -3.40
N THR A 89 9.95 10.00 -3.72
CA THR A 89 9.16 9.15 -4.62
C THR A 89 8.48 8.01 -3.86
N LYS A 90 9.08 7.56 -2.75
CA LYS A 90 8.57 6.46 -1.90
C LYS A 90 8.93 6.65 -0.43
N LEU A 91 8.03 6.26 0.47
CA LEU A 91 8.37 5.97 1.87
C LEU A 91 8.43 4.46 2.04
N HIS A 92 9.44 3.98 2.75
CA HIS A 92 9.71 2.55 2.92
C HIS A 92 10.00 2.23 4.37
N ILE A 93 9.40 1.16 4.88
CA ILE A 93 9.87 0.49 6.09
C ILE A 93 10.71 -0.71 5.67
N PRO A 94 12.02 -0.69 5.95
CA PRO A 94 12.90 -1.74 5.49
C PRO A 94 12.63 -3.07 6.20
N SER A 95 12.93 -4.14 5.46
CA SER A 95 13.19 -5.46 6.03
C SER A 95 14.24 -5.31 7.14
N SER A 96 14.20 -6.14 8.18
CA SER A 96 15.27 -6.13 9.19
C SER A 96 16.65 -6.44 8.61
N GLY A 97 16.76 -6.85 7.34
CA GLY A 97 18.01 -7.14 6.64
C GLY A 97 18.71 -8.38 7.18
N GLN A 98 18.12 -9.04 8.18
CA GLN A 98 18.57 -10.29 8.72
C GLN A 98 17.89 -11.42 7.95
N GLN A 99 18.71 -12.28 7.34
CA GLN A 99 18.25 -13.52 6.74
C GLN A 99 17.43 -14.29 7.80
N ASP A 100 16.26 -14.81 7.41
CA ASP A 100 15.28 -15.49 8.28
C ASP A 100 14.47 -14.59 9.25
N THR A 101 14.48 -13.27 9.07
CA THR A 101 13.54 -12.41 9.80
C THR A 101 12.19 -12.27 9.10
N TYR A 102 11.15 -12.57 9.86
CA TYR A 102 9.75 -12.31 9.51
C TYR A 102 9.55 -10.80 9.46
N ASP A 103 9.25 -10.31 8.26
CA ASP A 103 9.19 -8.89 7.98
C ASP A 103 7.76 -8.42 7.77
N ASP A 104 7.50 -7.21 8.25
CA ASP A 104 6.32 -6.43 7.92
C ASP A 104 6.82 -5.20 7.15
N LEU A 105 6.88 -5.37 5.83
CA LEU A 105 7.34 -4.37 4.88
C LEU A 105 6.18 -3.47 4.51
N ILE A 106 6.42 -2.16 4.44
CA ILE A 106 5.44 -1.20 3.93
C ILE A 106 6.12 -0.25 2.96
N ASP A 107 5.57 -0.18 1.75
CA ASP A 107 5.93 0.77 0.71
C ASP A 107 4.77 1.73 0.47
N VAL A 108 5.08 3.03 0.42
CA VAL A 108 4.10 4.09 0.16
C VAL A 108 4.58 4.91 -1.03
N LEU A 109 3.86 4.83 -2.14
CA LEU A 109 4.17 5.57 -3.36
C LEU A 109 3.56 6.97 -3.32
N ILE A 110 4.32 7.93 -3.84
CA ILE A 110 3.99 9.35 -3.78
C ILE A 110 3.82 9.92 -5.19
N THR A 111 2.80 10.75 -5.40
CA THR A 111 2.65 11.54 -6.63
C THR A 111 3.77 12.57 -6.80
N LEU A 112 4.18 12.84 -8.06
CA LEU A 112 5.24 13.79 -8.36
C LEU A 112 4.73 15.17 -8.82
N PRO A 113 5.57 16.23 -8.73
CA PRO A 113 5.29 17.52 -9.35
C PRO A 113 4.91 17.41 -10.84
N PRO A 114 4.07 18.30 -11.38
CA PRO A 114 3.57 19.53 -10.76
C PRO A 114 2.39 19.32 -9.80
N ASN A 115 2.01 18.08 -9.55
CA ASN A 115 0.94 17.75 -8.61
C ASN A 115 1.39 18.03 -7.17
N LYS A 116 0.43 18.31 -6.29
CA LYS A 116 0.68 18.23 -4.85
C LYS A 116 1.08 16.78 -4.53
N GLN A 117 2.21 16.61 -3.86
CA GLN A 117 2.65 15.29 -3.43
C GLN A 117 1.68 14.72 -2.39
N ALA A 118 1.19 13.53 -2.68
CA ALA A 118 0.28 12.76 -1.85
C ALA A 118 0.49 11.27 -2.09
N VAL A 119 0.06 10.44 -1.15
CA VAL A 119 0.06 8.98 -1.30
C VAL A 119 -0.84 8.60 -2.48
N CYS A 120 -0.34 7.83 -3.45
CA CYS A 120 -1.16 7.26 -4.52
C CYS A 120 -1.34 5.74 -4.39
N ALA A 121 -0.41 5.06 -3.73
CA ALA A 121 -0.51 3.65 -3.44
C ALA A 121 0.21 3.28 -2.13
N VAL A 122 -0.26 2.20 -1.51
CA VAL A 122 0.28 1.63 -0.27
C VAL A 122 0.36 0.13 -0.47
N ASN A 123 1.52 -0.45 -0.20
CA ASN A 123 1.75 -1.88 -0.29
C ASN A 123 2.31 -2.36 1.02
N ARG A 124 1.78 -3.45 1.54
CA ARG A 124 2.25 -4.07 2.77
C ARG A 124 2.41 -5.56 2.56
N ILE A 125 3.57 -6.09 2.94
CA ILE A 125 3.89 -7.50 2.86
C ILE A 125 4.31 -7.96 4.24
N ILE A 126 3.59 -8.93 4.78
CA ILE A 126 3.90 -9.56 6.05
C ILE A 126 4.34 -10.99 5.77
N SER A 127 5.58 -11.33 6.10
CA SER A 127 6.03 -12.72 6.17
C SER A 127 5.83 -13.23 7.58
N PHE A 128 5.22 -14.40 7.75
CA PHE A 128 4.90 -14.93 9.08
C PHE A 128 5.96 -15.92 9.58
N GLU A 129 6.15 -15.95 10.90
CA GLU A 129 7.01 -16.94 11.55
C GLU A 129 6.38 -18.35 11.51
N PRO A 130 7.13 -19.41 11.15
CA PRO A 130 6.69 -20.79 11.26
C PRO A 130 6.14 -21.07 12.65
N GLY A 131 4.96 -21.68 12.70
CA GLY A 131 4.26 -21.98 13.95
C GLY A 131 3.59 -20.78 14.63
N LYS A 132 3.78 -19.55 14.16
CA LYS A 132 3.03 -18.36 14.61
C LYS A 132 2.12 -17.78 13.53
N ALA A 133 2.19 -18.32 12.32
CA ALA A 133 1.36 -17.93 11.21
C ALA A 133 -0.13 -18.22 11.47
N PRO A 134 -1.03 -17.27 11.16
CA PRO A 134 -2.46 -17.53 11.16
C PRO A 134 -2.85 -18.47 10.00
N SER A 135 -4.04 -19.06 10.07
CA SER A 135 -4.60 -19.74 8.90
C SER A 135 -4.98 -18.73 7.82
N ALA A 136 -4.88 -19.14 6.55
CA ALA A 136 -5.32 -18.33 5.42
C ALA A 136 -6.81 -17.99 5.51
N ALA A 137 -7.62 -18.92 6.05
CA ALA A 137 -9.04 -18.69 6.32
C ALA A 137 -9.26 -17.56 7.35
N ALA A 138 -8.47 -17.51 8.43
CA ALA A 138 -8.58 -16.46 9.45
C ALA A 138 -8.14 -15.09 8.91
N LEU A 139 -7.09 -15.04 8.08
CA LEU A 139 -6.68 -13.82 7.39
C LEU A 139 -7.75 -13.35 6.42
N THR A 140 -8.27 -14.24 5.58
CA THR A 140 -9.34 -13.94 4.63
C THR A 140 -10.60 -13.43 5.35
N ALA A 141 -10.98 -14.05 6.46
CA ALA A 141 -12.10 -13.59 7.27
C ALA A 141 -11.86 -12.19 7.85
N SER A 142 -10.65 -11.90 8.35
CA SER A 142 -10.27 -10.57 8.84
C SER A 142 -10.31 -9.51 7.72
N LEU A 143 -9.83 -9.85 6.52
CA LEU A 143 -9.88 -8.97 5.35
C LEU A 143 -11.34 -8.68 4.96
N ARG A 144 -12.19 -9.70 4.94
CA ARG A 144 -13.63 -9.56 4.66
C ARG A 144 -14.36 -8.74 5.74
N GLN A 145 -13.94 -8.87 7.00
CA GLN A 145 -14.47 -8.02 8.07
C GLN A 145 -14.09 -6.56 7.86
N LYS A 146 -12.87 -6.28 7.39
CA LYS A 146 -12.38 -4.91 7.16
C LYS A 146 -12.95 -4.26 5.89
N TYR A 147 -12.92 -4.96 4.76
CA TYR A 147 -13.24 -4.39 3.44
C TYR A 147 -14.59 -4.85 2.88
N GLY A 148 -15.29 -5.75 3.58
CA GLY A 148 -16.50 -6.42 3.08
C GLY A 148 -16.17 -7.65 2.21
N PRO A 149 -17.17 -8.29 1.59
CA PRO A 149 -16.91 -9.39 0.67
C PRO A 149 -16.01 -8.93 -0.49
N GLU A 150 -15.12 -9.76 -1.00
CA GLU A 150 -14.39 -9.48 -2.24
C GLU A 150 -15.32 -9.51 -3.46
N ILE A 151 -14.83 -9.02 -4.60
CA ILE A 151 -15.48 -9.20 -5.90
C ILE A 151 -15.23 -10.65 -6.31
N HIS A 152 -16.32 -11.38 -6.58
CA HIS A 152 -16.20 -12.75 -7.07
C HIS A 152 -15.78 -12.74 -8.54
N GLU A 153 -14.61 -13.29 -8.84
CA GLU A 153 -14.18 -13.50 -10.22
C GLU A 153 -14.73 -14.83 -10.74
N PRO A 154 -15.50 -14.82 -11.84
CA PRO A 154 -16.10 -16.04 -12.39
C PRO A 154 -15.07 -17.00 -12.99
N TYR A 155 -13.83 -16.55 -13.15
CA TYR A 155 -12.72 -17.36 -13.60
C TYR A 155 -11.73 -17.45 -12.45
N GLU A 156 -11.78 -18.57 -11.73
CA GLU A 156 -10.62 -19.03 -10.97
C GLU A 156 -9.47 -19.22 -11.96
N THR A 157 -8.75 -18.13 -12.25
CA THR A 157 -7.43 -18.27 -12.84
C THR A 157 -6.68 -19.19 -11.88
N ARG A 158 -6.08 -20.27 -12.40
CA ARG A 158 -5.36 -21.29 -11.62
C ARG A 158 -4.16 -20.76 -10.81
N ALA A 159 -4.04 -19.44 -10.64
CA ALA A 159 -3.19 -18.83 -9.65
C ALA A 159 -3.67 -19.32 -8.28
N ASN A 160 -2.98 -20.33 -7.78
CA ASN A 160 -3.08 -20.78 -6.41
C ASN A 160 -1.96 -20.06 -5.67
N PRO A 161 -2.28 -19.10 -4.78
CA PRO A 161 -3.55 -18.87 -4.09
C PRO A 161 -4.45 -17.83 -4.78
N PRO A 162 -5.77 -17.85 -4.51
CA PRO A 162 -6.69 -16.86 -5.05
C PRO A 162 -6.40 -15.46 -4.50
N THR A 163 -6.23 -14.51 -5.41
CA THR A 163 -6.12 -13.09 -5.08
C THR A 163 -7.50 -12.51 -4.74
N LEU A 164 -7.62 -11.85 -3.59
CA LEU A 164 -8.85 -11.20 -3.15
C LEU A 164 -8.85 -9.74 -3.63
N ARG A 165 -9.99 -9.25 -4.15
CA ARG A 165 -10.08 -7.90 -4.74
C ARG A 165 -11.31 -7.14 -4.28
N TRP A 166 -11.14 -5.84 -4.07
CA TRP A 166 -12.21 -4.88 -3.80
C TRP A 166 -11.99 -3.62 -4.62
N ILE A 167 -13.08 -2.98 -5.04
CA ILE A 167 -13.05 -1.73 -5.78
C ILE A 167 -14.00 -0.75 -5.11
N PHE A 168 -13.49 0.45 -4.85
CA PHE A 168 -14.18 1.54 -4.17
C PHE A 168 -14.19 2.80 -5.05
N ASP A 169 -15.26 3.57 -4.96
CA ASP A 169 -15.27 4.93 -5.48
C ASP A 169 -14.45 5.88 -4.59
N ARG A 170 -14.33 7.13 -5.04
CA ARG A 170 -13.57 8.17 -4.32
C ARG A 170 -14.23 8.61 -3.02
N GLN A 171 -15.46 8.19 -2.77
CA GLN A 171 -16.21 8.42 -1.54
C GLN A 171 -16.16 7.18 -0.64
N GLY A 172 -15.28 6.21 -0.93
CA GLY A 172 -15.09 5.01 -0.13
C GLY A 172 -16.24 4.01 -0.23
N LYS A 173 -17.18 4.20 -1.17
CA LYS A 173 -18.27 3.26 -1.36
C LYS A 173 -17.83 2.16 -2.30
N ARG A 174 -18.22 0.94 -1.98
CA ARG A 174 -17.97 -0.20 -2.84
C ARG A 174 -18.66 -0.04 -4.18
N VAL A 175 -17.91 -0.28 -5.26
CA VAL A 175 -18.44 -0.32 -6.62
C VAL A 175 -19.28 -1.59 -6.80
N PRO A 176 -20.47 -1.53 -7.43
CA PRO A 176 -21.28 -2.71 -7.72
C PRO A 176 -20.50 -3.79 -8.47
N ASP A 177 -20.66 -5.06 -8.07
CA ASP A 177 -19.82 -6.16 -8.56
C ASP A 177 -19.88 -6.34 -10.08
N ASP A 178 -21.01 -6.06 -10.73
CA ASP A 178 -21.16 -6.13 -12.18
C ASP A 178 -20.28 -5.10 -12.91
N PHE A 179 -20.12 -3.92 -12.33
CA PHE A 179 -19.23 -2.90 -12.83
C PHE A 179 -17.78 -3.18 -12.44
N ALA A 180 -17.56 -3.61 -11.20
CA ALA A 180 -16.24 -3.92 -10.67
C ALA A 180 -15.56 -5.03 -11.49
N ARG A 181 -16.31 -6.05 -11.93
CA ARG A 181 -15.84 -7.08 -12.86
C ARG A 181 -15.44 -6.55 -14.24
N LYS A 182 -15.89 -5.38 -14.68
CA LYS A 182 -15.38 -4.77 -15.94
C LYS A 182 -14.01 -4.14 -15.74
N CYS A 183 -13.68 -3.79 -14.50
CA CYS A 183 -12.46 -3.08 -14.13
C CYS A 183 -11.35 -3.98 -13.57
N HIS A 184 -11.65 -5.26 -13.29
CA HIS A 184 -10.69 -6.19 -12.66
C HIS A 184 -9.39 -6.38 -13.46
N GLN A 185 -9.40 -6.20 -14.79
CA GLN A 185 -8.17 -6.37 -15.58
C GLN A 185 -7.10 -5.32 -15.26
N LEU A 186 -7.48 -4.19 -14.65
CA LEU A 186 -6.56 -3.14 -14.25
C LEU A 186 -5.89 -3.39 -12.89
N SER A 187 -6.29 -4.43 -12.15
CA SER A 187 -5.70 -4.74 -10.84
C SER A 187 -4.52 -5.70 -10.89
N GLY A 188 -4.31 -6.40 -12.01
CA GLY A 188 -3.24 -7.39 -12.14
C GLY A 188 -1.86 -6.76 -12.41
N GLY A 189 -0.98 -6.73 -11.40
CA GLY A 189 0.47 -6.64 -11.64
C GLY A 189 1.22 -5.43 -11.08
N ALA A 190 0.57 -4.59 -10.25
CA ALA A 190 1.20 -3.43 -9.64
C ALA A 190 1.80 -3.76 -8.25
N GLY A 191 2.85 -4.59 -8.21
CA GLY A 191 3.79 -4.52 -7.09
C GLY A 191 4.35 -3.08 -6.95
N ALA A 192 4.77 -2.68 -5.75
CA ALA A 192 5.26 -1.33 -5.49
C ALA A 192 6.32 -0.85 -6.50
N ASP A 193 7.22 -1.75 -6.86
CA ASP A 193 8.32 -1.45 -7.77
C ASP A 193 7.88 -1.44 -9.24
N SER A 194 6.87 -2.22 -9.62
CA SER A 194 6.27 -2.10 -10.95
C SER A 194 5.45 -0.82 -11.07
N ALA A 195 4.70 -0.42 -10.05
CA ALA A 195 3.90 0.80 -10.08
C ALA A 195 4.76 2.06 -10.32
N LEU A 196 5.88 2.24 -9.61
CA LEU A 196 6.78 3.39 -9.88
C LEU A 196 7.40 3.34 -11.28
N SER A 197 7.83 2.17 -11.75
CA SER A 197 8.38 2.03 -13.11
C SER A 197 7.33 2.26 -14.20
N ILE A 198 6.08 1.84 -13.96
CA ILE A 198 4.91 2.13 -14.78
C ILE A 198 4.64 3.64 -14.85
N PHE A 199 4.72 4.35 -13.72
CA PHE A 199 4.39 5.79 -13.67
C PHE A 199 5.52 6.72 -14.12
N LEU A 200 6.79 6.32 -14.00
CA LEU A 200 7.94 7.22 -14.22
C LEU A 200 8.87 6.82 -15.37
N TYR A 201 9.07 5.52 -15.61
CA TYR A 201 10.21 5.06 -16.40
C TYR A 201 9.84 4.36 -17.71
N ASN A 202 8.69 3.68 -17.79
CA ASN A 202 8.30 3.00 -19.02
C ASN A 202 6.79 2.69 -19.05
N PRO A 203 5.94 3.59 -19.59
CA PRO A 203 4.56 3.24 -19.89
C PRO A 203 4.53 2.32 -21.10
N SER A 204 4.98 1.07 -20.97
CA SER A 204 4.82 0.12 -22.05
C SER A 204 3.31 -0.13 -22.22
N ALA A 205 2.82 0.08 -23.45
CA ALA A 205 1.40 0.04 -23.80
C ALA A 205 0.71 -1.31 -23.51
N ILE A 206 1.49 -2.34 -23.14
CA ILE A 206 1.04 -3.72 -22.93
C ILE A 206 0.30 -3.87 -21.58
N GLN A 207 0.62 -3.07 -20.55
CA GLN A 207 0.03 -3.25 -19.21
C GLN A 207 -1.17 -2.34 -18.90
N PHE A 208 -1.24 -1.14 -19.50
CA PHE A 208 -2.33 -0.16 -19.22
C PHE A 208 -3.08 0.30 -20.47
N GLY A 209 -2.89 -0.41 -21.59
CA GLY A 209 -3.27 0.09 -22.90
C GLY A 209 -2.49 1.35 -23.26
N ASN A 210 -2.84 1.96 -24.39
CA ASN A 210 -2.22 3.21 -24.82
C ASN A 210 -2.56 4.32 -23.80
N VAL A 211 -1.59 4.67 -22.93
CA VAL A 211 -1.72 5.68 -21.85
C VAL A 211 -1.99 7.09 -22.41
N THR A 212 -1.90 7.23 -23.73
CA THR A 212 -2.31 8.43 -24.48
C THR A 212 -3.81 8.70 -24.45
N SER A 213 -4.64 7.71 -24.08
CA SER A 213 -6.06 7.93 -23.82
C SER A 213 -6.24 8.61 -22.47
N ALA A 214 -6.66 9.87 -22.48
CA ALA A 214 -6.99 10.61 -21.27
C ALA A 214 -7.95 9.77 -20.38
N PRO A 215 -7.71 9.69 -19.06
CA PRO A 215 -8.47 8.85 -18.14
C PRO A 215 -9.96 9.20 -18.07
N GLY A 216 -10.38 10.34 -18.64
CA GLY A 216 -11.78 10.76 -18.68
C GLY A 216 -12.72 9.79 -19.41
N ASN A 217 -12.21 8.88 -20.24
CA ASN A 217 -13.04 7.95 -21.01
C ASN A 217 -13.14 6.54 -20.41
N ASP A 218 -12.30 6.20 -19.43
CA ASP A 218 -12.32 4.88 -18.79
C ASP A 218 -12.69 5.04 -17.31
N PRO A 219 -13.94 4.74 -16.92
CA PRO A 219 -14.38 4.88 -15.54
C PRO A 219 -13.57 4.01 -14.57
N CYS A 220 -12.97 2.91 -15.04
CA CYS A 220 -12.14 2.04 -14.21
C CYS A 220 -10.88 2.75 -13.71
N LYS A 221 -10.41 3.79 -14.41
CA LYS A 221 -9.27 4.61 -14.00
C LYS A 221 -9.64 5.64 -12.93
N THR A 222 -10.83 5.62 -12.36
CA THR A 222 -11.26 6.61 -11.34
C THR A 222 -11.41 6.03 -9.94
N PHE A 223 -11.29 4.71 -9.79
CA PHE A 223 -11.52 3.99 -8.54
C PHE A 223 -10.25 3.80 -7.70
N VAL A 224 -10.50 3.46 -6.44
CA VAL A 224 -9.52 2.93 -5.50
C VAL A 224 -9.67 1.42 -5.45
N TYR A 225 -8.57 0.72 -5.61
CA TYR A 225 -8.52 -0.74 -5.61
C TYR A 225 -7.86 -1.20 -4.32
N VAL A 226 -8.34 -2.33 -3.80
CA VAL A 226 -7.68 -3.10 -2.76
C VAL A 226 -7.47 -4.49 -3.28
N GLU A 227 -6.26 -5.00 -3.15
CA GLU A 227 -5.91 -6.37 -3.54
C GLU A 227 -5.16 -7.04 -2.40
N ALA A 228 -5.41 -8.33 -2.18
CA ALA A 228 -4.70 -9.10 -1.18
C ALA A 228 -4.38 -10.52 -1.66
N ASP A 229 -3.16 -10.94 -1.37
CA ASP A 229 -2.68 -12.30 -1.60
C ASP A 229 -2.41 -12.97 -0.26
N VAL A 230 -2.99 -14.16 -0.08
CA VAL A 230 -2.87 -14.94 1.16
C VAL A 230 -2.29 -16.32 0.85
N PRO A 231 -1.00 -16.40 0.49
CA PRO A 231 -0.37 -17.69 0.19
C PRO A 231 -0.32 -18.60 1.40
N SER A 232 -0.69 -19.85 1.19
CA SER A 232 -0.74 -20.86 2.23
C SER A 232 -0.10 -22.17 1.78
N ASP A 233 0.36 -22.95 2.76
CA ASP A 233 0.77 -24.33 2.54
C ASP A 233 -0.45 -25.27 2.33
N MET A 234 -0.18 -26.55 2.14
CA MET A 234 -1.23 -27.58 1.97
C MET A 234 -2.10 -27.78 3.22
N SER A 235 -1.65 -27.33 4.39
CA SER A 235 -2.42 -27.38 5.64
C SER A 235 -3.31 -26.14 5.83
N GLY A 236 -3.22 -25.16 4.93
CA GLY A 236 -3.98 -23.91 4.99
C GLY A 236 -3.40 -22.87 5.94
N ILE A 237 -2.15 -23.04 6.38
CA ILE A 237 -1.42 -22.05 7.17
C ILE A 237 -0.78 -21.04 6.24
N ALA A 238 -0.99 -19.75 6.51
CA ALA A 238 -0.49 -18.69 5.63
C ALA A 238 1.02 -18.50 5.79
N ASN A 239 1.76 -18.45 4.69
CA ASN A 239 3.20 -18.15 4.71
C ASN A 239 3.45 -16.64 4.76
N SER A 240 2.58 -15.87 4.11
CA SER A 240 2.63 -14.41 4.11
C SER A 240 1.25 -13.81 3.86
N LEU A 241 1.15 -12.48 3.99
CA LEU A 241 0.04 -11.66 3.55
C LEU A 241 0.61 -10.50 2.73
N GLY A 242 0.27 -10.44 1.45
CA GLY A 242 0.41 -9.24 0.64
C GLY A 242 -0.91 -8.47 0.64
N ILE A 243 -0.89 -7.17 0.92
CA ILE A 243 -2.05 -6.30 0.74
C ILE A 243 -1.63 -4.98 0.10
N TYR A 244 -2.42 -4.55 -0.87
CA TYR A 244 -2.12 -3.46 -1.77
C TYR A 244 -3.34 -2.57 -1.88
N ILE A 245 -3.15 -1.25 -1.81
CA ILE A 245 -4.18 -0.24 -2.08
C ILE A 245 -3.61 0.76 -3.06
N TRP A 246 -4.37 1.09 -4.11
CA TRP A 246 -3.98 2.16 -5.04
C TRP A 246 -5.18 2.94 -5.56
N ASP A 247 -5.04 4.26 -5.66
CA ASP A 247 -5.94 5.12 -6.43
C ASP A 247 -5.33 5.28 -7.82
N LEU A 248 -5.80 4.46 -8.75
CA LEU A 248 -5.30 4.43 -10.12
C LEU A 248 -5.50 5.79 -10.80
N GLY A 249 -6.60 6.48 -10.49
CA GLY A 249 -6.91 7.78 -11.05
C GLY A 249 -5.99 8.87 -10.54
N LEU A 250 -5.72 8.91 -9.24
CA LEU A 250 -4.77 9.84 -8.65
C LEU A 250 -3.36 9.60 -9.21
N GLY A 251 -2.90 8.34 -9.23
CA GLY A 251 -1.60 7.95 -9.75
C GLY A 251 -1.41 8.31 -11.24
N LEU A 252 -2.31 7.84 -12.11
CA LEU A 252 -2.22 8.08 -13.55
C LEU A 252 -2.33 9.57 -13.91
N ASN A 253 -3.28 10.29 -13.30
CA ASN A 253 -3.42 11.72 -13.57
C ASN A 253 -2.18 12.51 -13.15
N ALA A 254 -1.59 12.13 -12.01
CA ALA A 254 -0.36 12.75 -11.56
C ALA A 254 0.79 12.46 -12.55
N ALA A 255 0.99 11.18 -12.89
CA ALA A 255 2.05 10.73 -13.79
C ALA A 255 1.99 11.41 -15.16
N MET A 256 0.83 11.48 -15.81
CA MET A 256 0.70 12.15 -17.11
C MET A 256 1.05 13.64 -17.05
N ARG A 257 0.69 14.34 -15.96
CA ARG A 257 1.04 15.76 -15.79
C ARG A 257 2.54 15.93 -15.57
N THR A 258 3.14 15.04 -14.79
CA THR A 258 4.60 14.98 -14.60
C THR A 258 5.31 14.74 -15.92
N GLU A 259 4.87 13.74 -16.69
CA GLU A 259 5.41 13.40 -18.01
C GLU A 259 5.29 14.57 -19.00
N ALA A 260 4.14 15.27 -19.02
CA ALA A 260 3.95 16.43 -19.87
C ALA A 260 4.98 17.55 -19.60
N VAL A 261 5.34 17.76 -18.32
CA VAL A 261 6.40 18.72 -17.95
C VAL A 261 7.76 18.25 -18.43
N ILE A 262 8.13 16.98 -18.16
CA ILE A 262 9.41 16.40 -18.59
C ILE A 262 9.57 16.51 -20.11
N ARG A 263 8.55 16.12 -20.88
CA ARG A 263 8.53 16.23 -22.34
C ARG A 263 8.67 17.69 -22.80
N GLY A 264 8.02 18.62 -22.10
CA GLY A 264 8.14 20.05 -22.38
C GLY A 264 9.58 20.56 -22.25
N VAL A 265 10.27 20.17 -21.18
CA VAL A 265 11.68 20.51 -20.94
C VAL A 265 12.57 19.91 -22.03
N ALA A 266 12.46 18.61 -22.28
CA ALA A 266 13.25 17.92 -23.29
C ALA A 266 13.09 18.54 -24.69
N ASN A 267 11.86 18.91 -25.07
CA ASN A 267 11.58 19.58 -26.33
C ASN A 267 12.22 20.98 -26.40
N ALA A 268 12.17 21.75 -25.31
CA ALA A 268 12.79 23.07 -25.24
C ALA A 268 14.32 22.98 -25.37
N GLU A 269 14.95 22.02 -24.70
CA GLU A 269 16.40 21.77 -24.81
C GLU A 269 16.80 21.34 -26.22
N ALA A 270 16.04 20.43 -26.85
CA ALA A 270 16.28 20.03 -28.23
C ALA A 270 16.18 21.22 -29.21
N GLN A 271 15.21 22.12 -29.01
CA GLN A 271 15.09 23.34 -29.80
C GLN A 271 16.27 24.29 -29.59
N GLN A 272 16.73 24.47 -28.36
CA GLN A 272 17.90 25.29 -28.05
C GLN A 272 19.17 24.73 -28.69
N ALA A 273 19.38 23.41 -28.59
CA ALA A 273 20.51 22.72 -29.21
C ALA A 273 20.51 22.90 -30.74
N GLN A 274 19.35 22.74 -31.40
CA GLN A 274 19.22 23.00 -32.84
C GLN A 274 19.52 24.45 -33.21
N GLN A 275 19.08 25.42 -32.40
CA GLN A 275 19.39 26.83 -32.63
C GLN A 275 20.86 27.15 -32.47
N GLN A 276 21.54 26.54 -31.48
CA GLN A 276 22.98 26.69 -31.30
C GLN A 276 23.75 26.09 -32.47
N GLN A 277 23.38 24.90 -32.92
CA GLN A 277 23.99 24.26 -34.09
C GLN A 277 23.87 25.16 -35.33
N ARG A 278 22.67 25.70 -35.62
CA ARG A 278 22.47 26.64 -36.73
C ARG A 278 23.33 27.90 -36.63
N LYS A 279 23.61 28.39 -35.42
CA LYS A 279 24.51 29.54 -35.20
C LYS A 279 25.97 29.19 -35.50
N ILE A 280 26.39 27.97 -35.16
CA ILE A 280 27.73 27.45 -35.47
C ILE A 280 27.88 27.30 -36.98
N ASP A 281 26.92 26.65 -37.64
CA ASP A 281 26.96 26.41 -39.09
C ASP A 281 27.04 27.72 -39.89
N LYS A 282 26.28 28.75 -39.48
CA LYS A 282 26.34 30.09 -40.09
C LYS A 282 27.70 30.78 -39.95
N LYS A 283 28.44 30.51 -38.88
CA LYS A 283 29.78 31.07 -38.66
C LYS A 283 30.87 30.28 -39.40
N ALA A 284 30.61 29.02 -39.73
CA ALA A 284 31.58 28.12 -40.33
C ALA A 284 31.69 28.23 -41.86
N VAL A 285 30.82 29.01 -42.53
CA VAL A 285 30.94 29.26 -43.98
C VAL A 285 32.04 30.30 -44.22
N PRO A 286 33.20 29.94 -44.81
CA PRO A 286 34.23 30.90 -45.16
C PRO A 286 33.72 31.84 -46.25
N ALA A 287 34.02 33.13 -46.14
CA ALA A 287 33.82 34.06 -47.25
C ALA A 287 34.81 33.68 -48.37
N PHE A 288 34.28 33.14 -49.47
CA PHE A 288 35.01 32.95 -50.72
C PHE A 288 34.79 34.15 -51.63
#